data_AF-A0A1I2RWS0-F1
#
_entry.id   AF-A0A1I2RWS0-F1
#
_cell.length_a   1.000
_cell.length_b   1.000
_cell.length_c   1.000
_cell.angle_alpha   90.00
_cell.angle_beta   90.00
_cell.angle_gamma   90.00
#
_symmetry.space_group_name_H-M   'P 1'
#
loop_
_entity.id
_entity.type
_entity.pdbx_description
1 polymer ?
#
loop_
_entity_poly.entity_id
_entity_poly.type
_entity_poly.pdbx_seq_one_letter_code
_entity_poly.pdbx_strand_id
1 'polypeptide(L)'
;MKTTKEEILLVSLRLFAERGYDAVSISMIAEEIGITKGALYRHFVSKQEIYDKILEKMTELDAERAREDNVPVETKEAQEDSYENRSFHEFCSFAVNQFDFWTENEFAVAFRKMLMLEQYKSPEKMKQYQEMICEGPVKYSEDLLSTMIKENKLNDEAKALGARNLAMELYAPLFLMIQLYDGGADRDELHDRLNKIIGAYEKRYKV
;
A
#
# COMPACT_ATOMS: atom_id res chain seq x y z
N MET A 1 22.00 -10.33 -2.48
CA MET A 1 22.81 -9.30 -3.14
C MET A 1 21.88 -8.58 -4.10
N LYS A 2 21.68 -7.26 -3.97
CA LYS A 2 20.80 -6.52 -4.90
C LYS A 2 21.41 -6.54 -6.29
N THR A 3 20.61 -6.81 -7.32
CA THR A 3 21.03 -6.72 -8.72
C THR A 3 21.09 -5.25 -9.14
N THR A 4 21.88 -4.93 -10.17
CA THR A 4 21.90 -3.58 -10.76
C THR A 4 20.51 -3.11 -11.19
N LYS A 5 19.65 -4.04 -11.62
CA LYS A 5 18.26 -3.73 -12.00
C LYS A 5 17.43 -3.27 -10.80
N GLU A 6 17.53 -3.97 -9.67
CA GLU A 6 16.84 -3.60 -8.42
C GLU A 6 17.37 -2.29 -7.85
N GLU A 7 18.67 -2.04 -7.96
CA GLU A 7 19.29 -0.78 -7.55
C GLU A 7 18.80 0.39 -8.39
N ILE A 8 18.71 0.24 -9.72
CA ILE A 8 18.12 1.24 -10.61
C ILE A 8 16.67 1.56 -10.21
N LEU A 9 15.85 0.54 -9.93
CA LEU A 9 14.45 0.77 -9.52
C LEU A 9 14.37 1.57 -8.22
N LEU A 10 15.12 1.16 -7.20
CA LEU A 10 15.06 1.80 -5.88
C LEU A 10 15.57 3.24 -5.92
N VAL A 11 16.69 3.49 -6.59
CA VAL A 11 17.26 4.85 -6.71
C VAL A 11 16.34 5.75 -7.54
N SER A 12 15.77 5.23 -8.64
CA SER A 12 14.80 5.98 -9.44
C SER A 12 13.56 6.35 -8.63
N LEU A 13 13.02 5.39 -7.88
CA LEU A 13 11.85 5.60 -7.03
C LEU A 13 12.10 6.67 -5.96
N ARG A 14 13.27 6.63 -5.30
CA ARG A 14 13.67 7.67 -4.34
C ARG A 14 13.72 9.05 -4.98
N LEU A 15 14.37 9.17 -6.14
CA LEU A 15 14.45 10.44 -6.87
C LEU A 15 13.05 10.94 -7.29
N PHE A 16 12.17 10.05 -7.75
CA PHE A 16 10.79 10.42 -8.08
C PHE A 16 10.00 10.86 -6.84
N ALA A 17 10.19 10.20 -5.70
CA ALA A 17 9.56 10.55 -4.42
C ALA A 17 10.02 11.89 -3.86
N GLU A 18 11.23 12.34 -4.19
CA GLU A 18 11.79 13.61 -3.73
C GLU A 18 11.49 14.78 -4.69
N ARG A 19 11.51 14.54 -6.00
CA ARG A 19 11.53 15.60 -7.02
C ARG A 19 10.32 15.57 -7.97
N GLY A 20 9.52 14.51 -7.91
CA GLY A 20 8.51 14.19 -8.92
C GLY A 20 9.13 13.53 -10.16
N TYR A 21 8.30 12.77 -10.88
CA TYR A 21 8.71 11.98 -12.04
C TYR A 21 9.32 12.83 -13.15
N ASP A 22 8.69 13.96 -13.49
CA ASP A 22 9.10 14.81 -14.61
C ASP A 22 10.46 15.47 -14.40
N ALA A 23 10.77 15.86 -13.16
CA ALA A 23 12.03 16.52 -12.83
C ALA A 23 13.24 15.58 -12.86
N VAL A 24 13.03 14.27 -12.85
CA VAL A 24 14.10 13.27 -12.84
C VAL A 24 14.43 12.82 -14.26
N SER A 25 15.72 12.75 -14.57
CA SER A 25 16.25 12.31 -15.87
C SER A 25 17.03 11.01 -15.72
N ILE A 26 17.13 10.24 -16.80
CA ILE A 26 17.97 9.03 -16.85
C ILE A 26 19.43 9.35 -16.49
N SER A 27 19.93 10.53 -16.87
CA SER A 27 21.30 10.93 -16.53
C SER A 27 21.47 11.11 -15.02
N MET A 28 20.50 11.73 -14.33
CA MET A 28 20.53 11.87 -12.87
C MET A 28 20.50 10.51 -12.17
N ILE A 29 19.65 9.59 -12.64
CA ILE A 29 19.58 8.23 -12.09
C ILE A 29 20.93 7.51 -12.29
N ALA A 30 21.52 7.59 -13.48
CA ALA A 30 22.79 6.95 -13.78
C ALA A 30 23.94 7.51 -12.94
N GLU A 31 23.97 8.84 -12.74
CA GLU A 31 24.94 9.53 -11.90
C GLU A 31 24.84 9.10 -10.42
N GLU A 32 23.62 9.05 -9.87
CA GLU A 32 23.38 8.64 -8.48
C GLU A 32 23.83 7.20 -8.20
N ILE A 33 23.71 6.31 -9.18
CA ILE A 33 24.15 4.89 -9.07
C ILE A 33 25.64 4.72 -9.41
N GLY A 34 26.28 5.73 -10.02
CA GLY A 34 27.66 5.65 -10.47
C GLY A 34 27.87 4.79 -11.74
N ILE A 35 26.86 4.72 -12.62
CA ILE A 35 26.94 4.01 -13.90
C ILE A 35 26.79 4.97 -15.08
N THR A 36 27.16 4.53 -16.29
CA THR A 36 26.93 5.34 -17.49
C THR A 36 25.47 5.28 -17.91
N LYS A 37 24.98 6.34 -18.57
CA LYS A 37 23.65 6.36 -19.20
C LYS A 37 23.43 5.17 -20.14
N GLY A 38 24.47 4.79 -20.91
CA GLY A 38 24.43 3.62 -21.79
C GLY A 38 24.31 2.30 -21.04
N ALA A 39 24.91 2.18 -19.84
CA ALA A 39 24.76 1.00 -19.00
C ALA A 39 23.33 0.88 -18.45
N LEU A 40 22.74 1.99 -18.01
CA LEU A 40 21.35 2.02 -17.55
C LEU A 40 20.38 1.58 -18.66
N TYR A 41 20.58 2.06 -19.90
CA TYR A 41 19.75 1.67 -21.04
C TYR A 41 19.82 0.17 -21.40
N ARG A 42 20.85 -0.56 -20.95
CA ARG A 42 20.87 -2.02 -21.09
C ARG A 42 19.89 -2.73 -20.15
N HIS A 43 19.47 -2.07 -19.08
CA HIS A 43 18.51 -2.60 -18.11
C HIS A 43 17.08 -2.10 -18.35
N PHE A 44 16.93 -0.83 -18.74
CA PHE A 44 15.64 -0.20 -19.01
C PHE A 44 15.73 0.71 -20.22
N VAL A 45 14.89 0.49 -21.23
CA VAL A 45 14.85 1.25 -22.48
C VAL A 45 14.34 2.67 -22.30
N SER A 46 13.60 2.96 -21.22
CA SER A 46 13.06 4.29 -20.95
C SER A 46 12.80 4.58 -19.47
N LYS A 47 12.60 5.86 -19.14
CA LYS A 47 12.16 6.29 -17.79
C LYS A 47 10.75 5.76 -17.46
N GLN A 48 9.90 5.63 -18.48
CA GLN A 48 8.57 5.08 -18.32
C GLN A 48 8.61 3.60 -17.95
N GLU A 49 9.49 2.82 -18.58
CA GLU A 49 9.66 1.40 -18.22
C GLU A 49 10.09 1.23 -16.76
N ILE A 50 10.97 2.11 -16.25
CA ILE A 50 11.35 2.12 -14.84
C ILE A 50 10.13 2.36 -13.95
N TYR A 51 9.30 3.36 -14.29
CA TYR A 51 8.07 3.66 -13.55
C TYR A 51 7.09 2.49 -13.55
N ASP A 52 6.87 1.87 -14.71
CA ASP A 52 5.96 0.73 -14.84
C ASP A 52 6.48 -0.47 -14.02
N LYS A 53 7.80 -0.70 -14.02
CA LYS A 53 8.43 -1.75 -13.22
C LYS A 53 8.41 -1.47 -11.72
N ILE A 54 8.38 -0.20 -11.32
CA ILE A 54 8.14 0.19 -9.92
C ILE A 54 6.71 -0.18 -9.51
N LEU A 55 5.70 0.10 -10.36
CA LEU A 55 4.31 -0.28 -10.10
C LEU A 55 4.15 -1.80 -10.00
N GLU A 56 4.69 -2.55 -10.97
CA GLU A 56 4.66 -4.01 -10.95
C GLU A 56 5.29 -4.57 -9.68
N LYS A 57 6.48 -4.04 -9.30
CA LYS A 57 7.16 -4.48 -8.09
C LYS A 57 6.36 -4.19 -6.82
N MET A 58 5.66 -3.06 -6.76
CA MET A 58 4.80 -2.74 -5.62
C MET A 58 3.63 -3.73 -5.50
N THR A 59 2.97 -4.04 -6.62
CA THR A 59 1.88 -5.03 -6.65
C THR A 59 2.37 -6.41 -6.23
N GLU A 60 3.58 -6.82 -6.65
CA GLU A 60 4.20 -8.07 -6.20
C GLU A 60 4.43 -8.08 -4.69
N LEU A 61 5.00 -6.99 -4.13
CA LEU A 61 5.28 -6.87 -2.70
C LEU A 61 3.99 -6.88 -1.85
N ASP A 62 2.95 -6.20 -2.31
CA ASP A 62 1.65 -6.18 -1.63
C ASP A 62 1.03 -7.59 -1.64
N ALA A 63 1.09 -8.27 -2.79
CA ALA A 63 0.60 -9.64 -2.93
C ALA A 63 1.38 -10.66 -2.08
N GLU A 64 2.70 -10.50 -1.97
CA GLU A 64 3.56 -11.33 -1.10
C GLU A 64 3.15 -11.18 0.37
N ARG A 65 2.97 -9.94 0.84
CA ARG A 65 2.57 -9.66 2.22
C ARG A 65 1.18 -10.14 2.54
N ALA A 66 0.25 -9.92 1.63
CA ALA A 66 -1.09 -10.45 1.78
C ALA A 66 -1.01 -11.97 1.97
N ARG A 67 -0.23 -12.72 1.16
CA ARG A 67 -0.03 -14.16 1.38
C ARG A 67 0.61 -14.51 2.73
N GLU A 68 1.63 -13.77 3.17
CA GLU A 68 2.33 -14.02 4.46
C GLU A 68 1.40 -13.86 5.66
N ASP A 69 0.51 -12.86 5.63
CA ASP A 69 -0.48 -12.60 6.66
C ASP A 69 -1.81 -13.36 6.44
N ASN A 70 -1.81 -14.36 5.53
CA ASN A 70 -2.96 -15.16 5.11
C ASN A 70 -4.15 -14.34 4.60
N VAL A 71 -3.86 -13.16 4.02
CA VAL A 71 -4.74 -12.16 3.44
C VAL A 71 -4.89 -12.35 1.92
N PRO A 72 -6.11 -12.42 1.32
CA PRO A 72 -6.25 -12.61 -0.11
C PRO A 72 -5.70 -11.39 -0.83
N VAL A 73 -5.02 -11.68 -1.92
CA VAL A 73 -4.46 -10.67 -2.82
C VAL A 73 -5.60 -10.13 -3.69
N GLU A 74 -5.68 -8.81 -3.86
CA GLU A 74 -6.44 -8.23 -4.97
C GLU A 74 -5.74 -8.60 -6.29
N THR A 75 -6.01 -9.79 -6.81
CA THR A 75 -5.80 -10.05 -8.23
C THR A 75 -7.11 -9.76 -8.95
N LYS A 76 -7.04 -9.42 -10.25
CA LYS A 76 -8.22 -9.40 -11.13
C LYS A 76 -8.97 -10.75 -11.19
N GLU A 77 -8.39 -11.79 -10.58
CA GLU A 77 -8.85 -13.17 -10.52
C GLU A 77 -9.06 -13.63 -9.06
N ALA A 78 -9.24 -12.71 -8.10
CA ALA A 78 -9.54 -13.10 -6.73
C ALA A 78 -10.87 -13.87 -6.73
N GLN A 79 -10.77 -15.20 -6.58
CA GLN A 79 -11.92 -16.10 -6.47
C GLN A 79 -12.60 -15.85 -5.11
N GLU A 80 -13.95 -15.84 -5.10
CA GLU A 80 -14.76 -15.65 -3.90
C GLU A 80 -14.36 -16.60 -2.74
N ASP A 81 -13.86 -17.80 -3.07
CA ASP A 81 -13.36 -18.81 -2.12
C ASP A 81 -12.13 -18.37 -1.28
N SER A 82 -11.38 -17.35 -1.70
CA SER A 82 -10.16 -16.91 -0.99
C SER A 82 -10.43 -16.16 0.32
N TYR A 83 -11.69 -15.80 0.58
CA TYR A 83 -12.10 -14.99 1.73
C TYR A 83 -12.74 -15.81 2.88
N GLU A 84 -13.14 -17.08 2.64
CA GLU A 84 -14.07 -17.82 3.51
C GLU A 84 -13.48 -18.28 4.88
N ASN A 85 -12.16 -18.43 5.02
CA ASN A 85 -11.55 -19.03 6.21
C ASN A 85 -10.91 -18.06 7.21
N ARG A 86 -11.06 -16.74 7.05
CA ARG A 86 -10.39 -15.79 7.94
C ARG A 86 -11.20 -15.27 9.10
N SER A 87 -10.51 -15.09 10.22
CA SER A 87 -11.07 -14.45 11.42
C SER A 87 -11.01 -12.93 11.29
N PHE A 88 -11.96 -12.26 11.94
CA PHE A 88 -11.97 -10.81 12.01
C PHE A 88 -10.73 -10.25 12.74
N HIS A 89 -10.19 -11.00 13.71
CA HIS A 89 -8.98 -10.65 14.45
C HIS A 89 -7.73 -10.60 13.56
N GLU A 90 -7.51 -11.61 12.70
CA GLU A 90 -6.38 -11.63 11.78
C GLU A 90 -6.45 -10.45 10.80
N PHE A 91 -7.64 -10.10 10.33
CA PHE A 91 -7.81 -8.95 9.44
C PHE A 91 -7.52 -7.61 10.15
N CYS A 92 -7.97 -7.44 11.39
CA CYS A 92 -7.63 -6.27 12.19
C CYS A 92 -6.12 -6.18 12.45
N SER A 93 -5.47 -7.31 12.74
CA SER A 93 -4.01 -7.38 12.93
C SER A 93 -3.26 -7.02 11.65
N PHE A 94 -3.72 -7.52 10.50
CA PHE A 94 -3.17 -7.14 9.20
C PHE A 94 -3.24 -5.63 8.93
N ALA A 95 -4.36 -4.98 9.27
CA ALA A 95 -4.51 -3.53 9.11
C ALA A 95 -3.47 -2.74 9.93
N VAL A 96 -3.07 -3.25 11.10
CA VAL A 96 -1.96 -2.68 11.88
C VAL A 96 -0.62 -2.94 11.20
N ASN A 97 -0.33 -4.19 10.78
CA ASN A 97 0.94 -4.55 10.12
C ASN A 97 1.19 -3.72 8.84
N GLN A 98 0.12 -3.29 8.16
CA GLN A 98 0.22 -2.38 7.01
C GLN A 98 0.84 -1.04 7.39
N PHE A 99 0.63 -0.53 8.61
CA PHE A 99 1.30 0.70 9.06
C PHE A 99 2.82 0.53 9.04
N ASP A 100 3.33 -0.58 9.58
CA ASP A 100 4.76 -0.84 9.61
C ASP A 100 5.32 -0.97 8.20
N PHE A 101 4.58 -1.64 7.31
CA PHE A 101 4.97 -1.74 5.90
C PHE A 101 5.21 -0.36 5.27
N TRP A 102 4.18 0.47 5.32
CA TRP A 102 4.14 1.75 4.62
C TRP A 102 5.02 2.80 5.29
N THR A 103 5.62 2.50 6.45
CA THR A 103 6.50 3.40 7.20
C THR A 103 7.95 2.92 7.30
N GLU A 104 8.22 1.60 7.26
CA GLU A 104 9.59 1.03 7.34
C GLU A 104 10.16 0.65 5.98
N ASN A 105 9.34 0.08 5.11
CA ASN A 105 9.86 -0.48 3.88
C ASN A 105 10.25 0.67 2.95
N GLU A 106 11.55 0.82 2.72
CA GLU A 106 12.11 1.91 1.90
C GLU A 106 11.41 2.05 0.55
N PHE A 107 11.08 0.92 -0.09
CA PHE A 107 10.39 0.90 -1.37
C PHE A 107 8.93 1.39 -1.22
N ALA A 108 8.16 0.85 -0.28
CA ALA A 108 6.78 1.25 -0.06
C ALA A 108 6.66 2.74 0.36
N VAL A 109 7.57 3.21 1.21
CA VAL A 109 7.65 4.61 1.65
C VAL A 109 7.91 5.54 0.46
N ALA A 110 8.91 5.24 -0.37
CA ALA A 110 9.22 6.05 -1.53
C ALA A 110 8.09 5.96 -2.58
N PHE A 111 7.48 4.79 -2.75
CA PHE A 111 6.36 4.57 -3.65
C PHE A 111 5.15 5.45 -3.34
N ARG A 112 4.66 5.42 -2.09
CA ARG A 112 3.49 6.24 -1.71
C ARG A 112 3.76 7.74 -1.83
N LYS A 113 4.99 8.19 -1.54
CA LYS A 113 5.41 9.59 -1.70
C LYS A 113 5.44 10.00 -3.17
N MET A 114 5.98 9.14 -4.04
CA MET A 114 5.93 9.34 -5.49
C MET A 114 4.48 9.48 -5.96
N LEU A 115 3.58 8.55 -5.63
CA LEU A 115 2.18 8.66 -6.06
C LEU A 115 1.51 9.94 -5.54
N MET A 116 1.80 10.35 -4.31
CA MET A 116 1.26 11.57 -3.73
C MET A 116 1.69 12.83 -4.49
N LEU A 117 2.95 12.90 -4.93
CA LEU A 117 3.45 14.02 -5.75
C LEU A 117 2.83 14.02 -7.16
N GLU A 118 2.63 12.84 -7.73
CA GLU A 118 2.20 12.68 -9.12
C GLU A 118 0.69 12.77 -9.33
N GLN A 119 -0.13 12.57 -8.28
CA GLN A 119 -1.59 12.42 -8.40
C GLN A 119 -2.29 13.59 -9.12
N TYR A 120 -1.75 14.80 -9.05
CA TYR A 120 -2.38 16.00 -9.65
C TYR A 120 -1.91 16.31 -11.08
N LYS A 121 -1.01 15.48 -11.64
CA LYS A 121 -0.42 15.73 -12.97
C LYS A 121 -1.35 15.34 -14.11
N SER A 122 -2.19 14.33 -13.92
CA SER A 122 -3.21 13.92 -14.89
C SER A 122 -4.33 13.10 -14.23
N PRO A 123 -5.50 12.95 -14.88
CA PRO A 123 -6.57 12.06 -14.39
C PRO A 123 -6.10 10.62 -14.20
N GLU A 124 -5.22 10.11 -15.05
CA GLU A 124 -4.65 8.76 -14.95
C GLU A 124 -3.78 8.62 -13.70
N LYS A 125 -2.96 9.64 -13.35
CA LYS A 125 -2.16 9.64 -12.13
C LYS A 125 -3.03 9.72 -10.87
N MET A 126 -4.08 10.55 -10.88
CA MET A 126 -5.06 10.59 -9.79
C MET A 126 -5.71 9.22 -9.60
N LYS A 127 -6.12 8.58 -10.70
CA LYS A 127 -6.69 7.24 -10.67
C LYS A 127 -5.71 6.22 -10.09
N GLN A 128 -4.44 6.25 -10.49
CA GLN A 128 -3.40 5.38 -9.90
C GLN A 128 -3.24 5.60 -8.40
N TYR A 129 -3.23 6.85 -7.94
CA TYR A 129 -3.18 7.15 -6.50
C TYR A 129 -4.41 6.61 -5.77
N GLN A 130 -5.61 6.80 -6.32
CA GLN A 130 -6.85 6.27 -5.74
C GLN A 130 -6.85 4.75 -5.67
N GLU A 131 -6.47 4.06 -6.75
CA GLU A 131 -6.42 2.60 -6.81
C GLU A 131 -5.40 2.03 -5.80
N MET A 132 -4.25 2.68 -5.60
CA MET A 132 -3.19 2.12 -4.75
C MET A 132 -3.26 2.56 -3.29
N ILE A 133 -3.77 3.77 -2.99
CA ILE A 133 -3.62 4.42 -1.68
C ILE A 133 -4.95 4.81 -1.05
N CYS A 134 -6.07 4.82 -1.78
CA CYS A 134 -7.36 5.24 -1.20
C CYS A 134 -8.48 4.25 -1.51
N GLU A 135 -9.14 4.40 -2.66
CA GLU A 135 -10.29 3.61 -3.04
C GLU A 135 -10.02 2.10 -3.09
N GLY A 136 -8.86 1.67 -3.57
CA GLY A 136 -8.50 0.24 -3.65
C GLY A 136 -8.49 -0.43 -2.28
N PRO A 137 -7.64 0.00 -1.32
CA PRO A 137 -7.62 -0.58 0.03
C PRO A 137 -8.97 -0.56 0.77
N VAL A 138 -9.78 0.47 0.56
CA VAL A 138 -11.14 0.54 1.13
C VAL A 138 -12.06 -0.50 0.48
N LYS A 139 -12.02 -0.64 -0.84
CA LYS A 139 -12.81 -1.63 -1.57
C LYS A 139 -12.41 -3.06 -1.21
N TYR A 140 -11.11 -3.33 -1.13
CA TYR A 140 -10.58 -4.60 -0.65
C TYR A 140 -11.17 -4.97 0.72
N SER A 141 -11.11 -4.02 1.65
CA SER A 141 -11.62 -4.20 3.01
C SER A 141 -13.14 -4.39 3.02
N GLU A 142 -13.87 -3.65 2.17
CA GLU A 142 -15.32 -3.78 2.00
C GLU A 142 -15.71 -5.19 1.52
N ASP A 143 -15.02 -5.73 0.51
CA ASP A 143 -15.30 -7.06 -0.03
C ASP A 143 -15.09 -8.14 1.03
N LEU A 144 -13.98 -8.10 1.77
CA LEU A 144 -13.70 -9.03 2.87
C LEU A 144 -14.72 -8.91 4.01
N LEU A 145 -15.05 -7.68 4.44
CA LEU A 145 -16.03 -7.45 5.51
C LEU A 145 -17.44 -7.84 5.09
N SER A 146 -17.80 -7.70 3.81
CA SER A 146 -19.05 -8.18 3.24
C SER A 146 -19.19 -9.69 3.38
N THR A 147 -18.11 -10.44 3.09
CA THR A 147 -18.06 -11.90 3.31
C THR A 147 -18.19 -12.25 4.80
N MET A 148 -17.46 -11.56 5.68
CA MET A 148 -17.57 -11.79 7.13
C MET A 148 -18.98 -11.53 7.69
N ILE A 149 -19.68 -10.52 7.16
CA ILE A 149 -21.10 -10.25 7.50
C ILE A 149 -21.99 -11.42 7.08
N LYS A 150 -21.86 -11.91 5.84
CA LYS A 150 -22.66 -13.03 5.32
C LYS A 150 -22.44 -14.31 6.13
N GLU A 151 -21.22 -14.52 6.59
CA GLU A 151 -20.82 -15.68 7.40
C GLU A 151 -21.13 -15.53 8.90
N ASN A 152 -21.77 -14.42 9.31
CA ASN A 152 -22.06 -14.10 10.72
C ASN A 152 -20.81 -14.08 11.62
N LYS A 153 -19.66 -13.66 11.07
CA LYS A 153 -18.42 -13.45 11.83
C LYS A 153 -18.38 -12.10 12.55
N LEU A 154 -19.33 -11.20 12.24
CA LEU A 154 -19.50 -9.89 12.88
C LEU A 154 -20.90 -9.77 13.49
N ASN A 155 -21.02 -8.93 14.52
CA ASN A 155 -22.26 -8.72 15.26
C ASN A 155 -23.30 -7.87 14.49
N ASP A 156 -24.49 -7.71 15.08
CA ASP A 156 -25.61 -7.01 14.43
C ASP A 156 -25.36 -5.50 14.23
N GLU A 157 -24.53 -4.88 15.07
CA GLU A 157 -24.12 -3.48 14.89
C GLU A 157 -23.28 -3.32 13.61
N ALA A 158 -22.33 -4.24 13.37
CA ALA A 158 -21.53 -4.27 12.16
C ALA A 158 -22.41 -4.45 10.91
N LYS A 159 -23.37 -5.40 10.96
CA LYS A 159 -24.33 -5.63 9.86
C LYS A 159 -25.17 -4.40 9.55
N ALA A 160 -25.64 -3.70 10.58
CA ALA A 160 -26.42 -2.48 10.43
C ALA A 160 -25.59 -1.32 9.84
N LEU A 161 -24.31 -1.22 10.20
CA LEU A 161 -23.41 -0.19 9.69
C LEU A 161 -23.04 -0.40 8.22
N GLY A 162 -22.89 -1.66 7.81
CA GLY A 162 -22.58 -2.07 6.44
C GLY A 162 -21.09 -2.09 6.12
N ALA A 163 -20.70 -3.00 5.21
CA ALA A 163 -19.30 -3.32 4.91
C ALA A 163 -18.46 -2.12 4.47
N ARG A 164 -19.01 -1.23 3.63
CA ARG A 164 -18.31 -0.02 3.18
C ARG A 164 -17.92 0.90 4.33
N ASN A 165 -18.85 1.16 5.24
CA ASN A 165 -18.62 2.06 6.37
C ASN A 165 -17.63 1.45 7.36
N LEU A 166 -17.73 0.13 7.60
CA LEU A 166 -16.75 -0.61 8.40
C LEU A 166 -15.34 -0.53 7.78
N ALA A 167 -15.23 -0.70 6.46
CA ALA A 167 -13.96 -0.57 5.74
C ALA A 167 -13.36 0.84 5.88
N MET A 168 -14.19 1.88 5.74
CA MET A 168 -13.76 3.27 5.94
C MET A 168 -13.33 3.54 7.39
N GLU A 169 -14.07 3.03 8.38
CA GLU A 169 -13.74 3.17 9.81
C GLU A 169 -12.41 2.47 10.15
N LEU A 170 -12.16 1.29 9.55
CA LEU A 170 -10.90 0.56 9.70
C LEU A 170 -9.72 1.29 9.02
N TYR A 171 -9.90 1.78 7.80
CA TYR A 171 -8.81 2.33 6.98
C TYR A 171 -8.44 3.78 7.36
N ALA A 172 -9.41 4.60 7.78
CA ALA A 172 -9.18 6.01 8.12
C ALA A 172 -8.04 6.24 9.15
N PRO A 173 -7.97 5.52 10.30
CA PRO A 173 -6.88 5.71 11.24
C PRO A 173 -5.54 5.27 10.64
N LEU A 174 -5.46 4.16 9.90
CA LEU A 174 -4.23 3.72 9.23
C LEU A 174 -3.70 4.82 8.28
N PHE A 175 -4.55 5.32 7.39
CA PHE A 175 -4.19 6.39 6.46
C PHE A 175 -3.69 7.63 7.20
N LEU A 176 -4.42 8.09 8.23
CA LEU A 176 -4.05 9.26 9.01
C LEU A 176 -2.70 9.08 9.72
N MET A 177 -2.44 7.91 10.35
CA MET A 177 -1.18 7.67 11.04
C MET A 177 0.01 7.71 10.07
N ILE A 178 -0.13 7.21 8.84
CA ILE A 178 0.92 7.30 7.81
C ILE A 178 1.21 8.77 7.47
N GLN A 179 0.18 9.63 7.36
CA GLN A 179 0.38 11.06 7.09
C GLN A 179 1.05 11.78 8.27
N LEU A 180 0.67 11.44 9.51
CA LEU A 180 1.31 11.99 10.70
C LEU A 180 2.78 11.58 10.82
N TYR A 181 3.10 10.33 10.47
CA TYR A 181 4.47 9.84 10.40
C TYR A 181 5.32 10.64 9.41
N ASP A 182 4.77 10.94 8.22
CA ASP A 182 5.44 11.80 7.24
C ASP A 182 5.66 13.23 7.76
N GLY A 183 4.79 13.71 8.65
CA GLY A 183 4.94 14.97 9.37
C GLY A 183 6.00 14.95 10.47
N GLY A 184 6.66 13.82 10.71
CA GLY A 184 7.71 13.66 11.72
C GLY A 184 7.22 13.23 13.10
N ALA A 185 5.97 12.78 13.23
CA ALA A 185 5.50 12.18 14.48
C ALA A 185 6.23 10.86 14.77
N ASP A 186 6.34 10.52 16.06
CA ASP A 186 7.01 9.30 16.51
C ASP A 186 6.27 8.05 16.03
N ARG A 187 7.00 7.15 15.39
CA ARG A 187 6.46 5.93 14.81
C ARG A 187 5.86 5.02 15.88
N ASP A 188 6.59 4.74 16.94
CA ASP A 188 6.18 3.72 17.92
C ASP A 188 4.93 4.21 18.65
N GLU A 189 4.84 5.50 18.94
CA GLU A 189 3.62 6.13 19.46
C GLU A 189 2.42 6.01 18.50
N LEU A 190 2.64 6.20 17.19
CA LEU A 190 1.58 6.06 16.17
C LEU A 190 1.14 4.60 16.02
N HIS A 191 2.08 3.65 15.99
CA HIS A 191 1.80 2.22 15.93
C HIS A 191 0.99 1.76 17.16
N ASP A 192 1.40 2.16 18.37
CA ASP A 192 0.67 1.87 19.61
C ASP A 192 -0.74 2.48 19.62
N ARG A 193 -0.88 3.69 19.05
CA ARG A 193 -2.17 4.36 18.92
C ARG A 193 -3.08 3.63 17.93
N LEU A 194 -2.55 3.23 16.78
CA LEU A 194 -3.29 2.47 15.79
C LEU A 194 -3.77 1.14 16.37
N ASN A 195 -2.90 0.40 17.05
CA ASN A 195 -3.26 -0.83 17.77
C ASN A 195 -4.43 -0.64 18.74
N LYS A 196 -4.42 0.44 19.53
CA LYS A 196 -5.52 0.74 20.46
C LYS A 196 -6.84 1.05 19.73
N ILE A 197 -6.78 1.81 18.64
CA ILE A 197 -7.96 2.16 17.84
C ILE A 197 -8.54 0.92 17.16
N ILE A 198 -7.70 0.16 16.48
CA ILE A 198 -8.11 -1.05 15.74
C ILE A 198 -8.56 -2.15 16.72
N GLY A 199 -7.93 -2.29 17.89
CA GLY A 199 -8.39 -3.20 18.94
C GLY A 199 -9.75 -2.81 19.54
N ALA A 200 -10.04 -1.52 19.65
CA ALA A 200 -11.37 -1.04 20.05
C ALA A 200 -12.43 -1.32 18.97
N TYR A 201 -12.08 -1.10 17.70
CA TYR A 201 -12.89 -1.45 16.54
C TYR A 201 -13.20 -2.97 16.50
N GLU A 202 -12.18 -3.82 16.68
CA GLU A 202 -12.35 -5.28 16.72
C GLU A 202 -13.31 -5.70 17.85
N LYS A 203 -13.09 -5.17 19.06
CA LYS A 203 -13.93 -5.48 20.22
C LYS A 203 -15.38 -5.04 20.01
N ARG A 204 -15.61 -3.94 19.29
CA ARG A 204 -16.94 -3.40 19.01
C ARG A 204 -17.74 -4.28 18.05
N TYR A 205 -17.10 -4.88 17.05
CA TYR A 205 -17.79 -5.54 15.94
C TYR A 205 -17.71 -7.07 15.91
N LYS A 206 -16.83 -7.68 16.70
CA LYS A 206 -16.81 -9.13 16.85
C LYS A 206 -18.10 -9.65 17.49
N VAL A 207 -18.42 -10.92 17.20
CA VAL A 207 -19.51 -11.68 17.84
C VAL A 207 -19.19 -11.99 19.30
#